data_AF-A0AAU2GV25-F1
#
_entry.id   AF-A0AAU2GV25-F1
#
_cell.length_a   1.000
_cell.length_b   1.000
_cell.length_c   1.000
_cell.angle_alpha   90.00
_cell.angle_beta   90.00
_cell.angle_gamma   90.00
#
_symmetry.space_group_name_H-M   'P 1'
#
loop_
_entity.id
_entity.type
_entity.pdbx_description
1 polymer ?
#
loop_
_entity_poly.entity_id
_entity_poly.type
_entity_poly.pdbx_seq_one_letter_code
_entity_poly.pdbx_strand_id
1 'polypeptide(L)'
;MEISEILHASMPRDVHSAGLDLVDLCRWDLAVARTKGELLQRVFTLAERRAAESRAAPGTPHERLLGQAFGVKEGVIKAVGGLPMDTGFKDIEVDAVPGQAAWPVRLHGELERWAADHSVEMVGGAHELGDDMAAAWAVARTPDEPEGGTP
;
A
#
# COMPACT_ATOMS: atom_id res chain seq x y z
N MET A 1 -3.41 3.36 34.05
CA MET A 1 -3.47 2.67 32.76
C MET A 1 -2.60 3.47 31.83
N GLU A 2 -1.50 2.88 31.39
CA GLU A 2 -0.54 3.53 30.50
C GLU A 2 -1.17 3.75 29.12
N ILE A 3 -0.74 4.78 28.39
CA ILE A 3 -1.26 5.07 27.03
C ILE A 3 -1.12 3.85 26.12
N SER A 4 -0.04 3.08 26.27
CA SER A 4 0.19 1.84 25.53
C SER A 4 -0.88 0.77 25.78
N GLU A 5 -1.38 0.64 27.01
CA GLU A 5 -2.43 -0.32 27.36
C GLU A 5 -3.77 0.08 26.74
N ILE A 6 -4.09 1.38 26.73
CA ILE A 6 -5.30 1.91 26.08
C ILE A 6 -5.26 1.65 24.58
N LEU A 7 -4.12 1.93 23.94
CA LEU A 7 -3.94 1.72 22.50
C LEU A 7 -4.03 0.23 22.13
N HIS A 8 -3.39 -0.65 22.89
CA HIS A 8 -3.52 -2.10 22.69
C HIS A 8 -4.95 -2.61 22.85
N ALA A 9 -5.70 -2.09 23.84
CA ALA A 9 -7.09 -2.47 24.05
C ALA A 9 -8.06 -1.92 22.98
N SER A 10 -7.65 -0.88 22.25
CA SER A 10 -8.45 -0.20 21.23
C SER A 10 -8.21 -0.70 19.81
N MET A 11 -7.09 -1.40 19.57
CA MET A 11 -6.78 -2.00 18.28
C MET A 11 -7.64 -3.25 18.07
N PRO A 12 -8.25 -3.44 16.87
CA PRO A 12 -8.83 -4.72 16.50
C PRO A 12 -7.81 -5.83 16.71
N ARG A 13 -8.24 -6.97 17.28
CA ARG A 13 -7.32 -8.06 17.67
C ARG A 13 -6.58 -8.69 16.49
N ASP A 14 -7.14 -8.53 15.31
CA ASP A 14 -6.62 -8.99 14.03
C ASP A 14 -5.63 -8.00 13.40
N VAL A 15 -5.46 -6.79 13.93
CA VAL A 15 -4.51 -5.79 13.41
C VAL A 15 -3.23 -5.78 14.23
N HIS A 16 -2.10 -6.05 13.58
CA HIS A 16 -0.78 -6.13 14.22
C HIS A 16 -0.03 -4.81 14.13
N SER A 17 -0.07 -4.18 12.95
CA SER A 17 0.54 -2.88 12.71
C SER A 17 -0.14 -2.18 11.54
N ALA A 18 0.05 -0.86 11.45
CA ALA A 18 -0.52 -0.06 10.39
C ALA A 18 0.44 1.08 10.02
N GLY A 19 0.32 1.56 8.80
CA GLY A 19 1.02 2.73 8.30
C GLY A 19 0.07 3.65 7.56
N LEU A 20 0.25 4.95 7.77
CA LEU A 20 -0.48 6.02 7.09
C LEU A 20 0.51 6.88 6.33
N ASP A 21 0.13 7.25 5.11
CA ASP A 21 0.87 8.22 4.30
C ASP A 21 -0.08 9.24 3.68
N LEU A 22 0.37 10.48 3.62
CA LEU A 22 -0.37 11.56 2.99
C LEU A 22 0.40 11.98 1.74
N VAL A 23 -0.19 11.70 0.59
CA VAL A 23 0.42 11.92 -0.72
C VAL A 23 -0.08 13.24 -1.30
N ASP A 24 0.86 14.14 -1.58
CA ASP A 24 0.65 15.31 -2.41
C ASP A 24 0.76 14.91 -3.88
N LEU A 25 -0.38 14.78 -4.55
CA LEU A 25 -0.48 14.32 -5.92
C LEU A 25 0.00 15.39 -6.92
N CYS A 26 -0.01 16.67 -6.56
CA CYS A 26 0.63 17.72 -7.35
C CYS A 26 2.16 17.50 -7.39
N ARG A 27 2.77 17.26 -6.22
CA ARG A 27 4.22 16.95 -6.14
C ARG A 27 4.56 15.63 -6.82
N TRP A 28 3.67 14.65 -6.75
CA TRP A 28 3.80 13.39 -7.49
C TRP A 28 3.87 13.64 -9.00
N ASP A 29 2.91 14.36 -9.56
CA ASP A 29 2.89 14.67 -11.00
C ASP A 29 4.15 15.40 -11.45
N LEU A 30 4.58 16.41 -10.67
CA LEU A 30 5.83 17.13 -10.95
C LEU A 30 7.04 16.20 -10.93
N ALA A 31 7.09 15.24 -10.00
CA ALA A 31 8.17 14.26 -9.92
C ALA A 31 8.16 13.29 -11.10
N VAL A 32 6.98 12.80 -11.50
CA VAL A 32 6.82 11.94 -12.69
C VAL A 32 7.25 12.68 -13.96
N ALA A 33 6.76 13.91 -14.16
CA ALA A 33 7.09 14.74 -15.31
C ALA A 33 8.59 15.07 -15.37
N ARG A 34 9.19 15.50 -14.26
CA ARG A 34 10.62 15.81 -14.17
C ARG A 34 11.51 14.63 -14.51
N THR A 35 11.09 13.42 -14.13
CA THR A 35 11.84 12.18 -14.37
C THR A 35 11.47 11.51 -15.70
N LYS A 36 10.55 12.08 -16.47
CA LYS A 36 10.04 11.51 -17.73
C LYS A 36 9.56 10.06 -17.56
N GLY A 37 8.95 9.74 -16.41
CA GLY A 37 8.44 8.41 -16.10
C GLY A 37 9.45 7.41 -15.50
N GLU A 38 10.74 7.75 -15.40
CA GLU A 38 11.74 6.88 -14.74
C GLU A 38 11.39 6.62 -13.26
N LEU A 39 10.75 7.57 -12.58
CA LEU A 39 10.24 7.36 -11.22
C LEU A 39 9.27 6.17 -11.16
N LEU A 40 8.33 6.09 -12.11
CA LEU A 40 7.35 5.00 -12.17
C LEU A 40 8.03 3.65 -12.41
N GLN A 41 9.09 3.64 -13.23
CA GLN A 41 9.88 2.44 -13.49
C GLN A 41 10.68 1.99 -12.27
N ARG A 42 11.09 2.91 -11.40
CA ARG A 42 11.82 2.61 -10.16
C ARG A 42 10.90 2.07 -9.06
N VAL A 43 9.70 2.63 -8.94
CA VAL A 43 8.77 2.33 -7.83
C VAL A 43 7.86 1.13 -8.13
N PHE A 44 7.42 0.97 -9.37
CA PHE A 44 6.42 -0.03 -9.74
C PHE A 44 6.98 -1.12 -10.64
N THR A 45 6.38 -2.31 -10.56
CA THR A 45 6.61 -3.39 -11.51
C THR A 45 5.92 -3.07 -12.85
N LEU A 46 6.28 -3.80 -13.90
CA LEU A 46 5.61 -3.64 -15.19
C LEU A 46 4.13 -4.04 -15.12
N ALA A 47 3.81 -5.04 -14.28
CA ALA A 47 2.43 -5.50 -14.08
C ALA A 47 1.57 -4.41 -13.43
N GLU A 48 2.06 -3.77 -12.37
CA GLU A 48 1.37 -2.66 -11.70
C GLU A 48 1.09 -1.51 -12.66
N ARG A 49 2.09 -1.10 -13.47
CA ARG A 49 1.90 0.00 -14.44
C ARG A 49 0.83 -0.34 -15.49
N ARG A 50 0.87 -1.55 -16.06
CA ARG A 50 -0.12 -2.00 -17.05
C ARG A 50 -1.53 -2.12 -16.46
N ALA A 51 -1.63 -2.58 -15.22
CA ALA A 51 -2.91 -2.64 -14.51
C ALA A 51 -3.46 -1.23 -14.26
N ALA A 52 -2.62 -0.27 -13.88
CA ALA A 52 -3.04 1.10 -13.71
C ALA A 52 -3.46 1.74 -15.04
N GLU A 53 -2.72 1.50 -16.13
CA GLU A 53 -3.07 1.96 -17.49
C GLU A 53 -4.45 1.42 -17.93
N SER A 54 -4.73 0.14 -17.71
CA SER A 54 -6.00 -0.47 -18.11
C SER A 54 -7.19 -0.03 -17.26
N ARG A 55 -6.94 0.47 -16.05
CA ARG A 55 -7.95 0.94 -15.10
C ARG A 55 -8.08 2.46 -15.06
N ALA A 56 -7.31 3.18 -15.87
CA ALA A 56 -7.38 4.62 -15.97
C ALA A 56 -8.78 5.07 -16.41
N ALA A 57 -9.28 6.15 -15.82
CA ALA A 57 -10.58 6.71 -16.11
C ALA A 57 -10.48 8.22 -16.36
N PRO A 58 -11.49 8.86 -17.00
CA PRO A 58 -11.49 10.29 -17.31
C PRO A 58 -11.32 11.28 -16.14
N GLY A 59 -11.27 10.81 -14.89
CA GLY A 59 -10.94 11.63 -13.71
C GLY A 59 -9.75 11.13 -12.89
N THR A 60 -9.17 9.98 -13.24
CA THR A 60 -8.05 9.37 -12.52
C THR A 60 -7.08 8.79 -13.56
N PRO A 61 -6.15 9.62 -14.08
CA PRO A 61 -5.12 9.10 -14.99
C PRO A 61 -4.24 8.08 -14.26
N HIS A 62 -3.69 7.12 -15.01
CA HIS A 62 -2.94 6.01 -14.42
C HIS A 62 -1.78 6.47 -13.52
N GLU A 63 -1.12 7.58 -13.84
CA GLU A 63 -0.07 8.15 -13.01
C GLU A 63 -0.58 8.57 -11.63
N ARG A 64 -1.80 9.12 -11.54
CA ARG A 64 -2.42 9.51 -10.27
C ARG A 64 -2.86 8.29 -9.46
N LEU A 65 -3.39 7.26 -10.12
CA LEU A 65 -3.67 5.97 -9.48
C LEU A 65 -2.38 5.34 -8.91
N LEU A 66 -1.27 5.43 -9.65
CA LEU A 66 0.04 5.01 -9.17
C LEU A 66 0.54 5.90 -8.01
N GLY A 67 0.24 7.21 -8.01
CA GLY A 67 0.55 8.09 -6.87
C GLY A 67 -0.15 7.67 -5.58
N GLN A 68 -1.41 7.25 -5.67
CA GLN A 68 -2.13 6.67 -4.54
C GLN A 68 -1.50 5.35 -4.09
N ALA A 69 -1.18 4.46 -5.04
CA ALA A 69 -0.49 3.21 -4.75
C ALA A 69 0.91 3.42 -4.13
N PHE A 70 1.63 4.48 -4.52
CA PHE A 70 2.90 4.85 -3.88
C PHE A 70 2.72 5.14 -2.39
N GLY A 71 1.68 5.89 -2.02
CA GLY A 71 1.34 6.11 -0.62
C GLY A 71 1.02 4.81 0.13
N VAL A 72 0.38 3.83 -0.53
CA VAL A 72 0.16 2.51 0.07
C VAL A 72 1.48 1.79 0.32
N LYS A 73 2.43 1.82 -0.64
CA LYS A 73 3.76 1.24 -0.43
C LYS A 73 4.52 1.90 0.73
N GLU A 74 4.44 3.23 0.86
CA GLU A 74 4.98 3.95 2.02
C GLU A 74 4.28 3.54 3.34
N GLY A 75 2.96 3.33 3.30
CA GLY A 75 2.19 2.76 4.40
C GLY A 75 2.71 1.38 4.82
N VAL A 76 2.98 0.50 3.85
CA VAL A 76 3.55 -0.84 4.12
C VAL A 76 4.90 -0.71 4.81
N ILE A 77 5.79 0.14 4.30
CA ILE A 77 7.11 0.38 4.89
C ILE A 77 6.98 0.82 6.35
N LYS A 78 6.04 1.72 6.65
CA LYS A 78 5.77 2.17 8.02
C LYS A 78 5.20 1.06 8.90
N ALA A 79 4.28 0.25 8.39
CA ALA A 79 3.70 -0.87 9.11
C ALA A 79 4.74 -1.95 9.47
N VAL A 80 5.71 -2.18 8.57
CA VAL A 80 6.83 -3.12 8.77
C VAL A 80 7.88 -2.55 9.74
N GLY A 81 7.95 -1.21 9.88
CA GLY A 81 8.95 -0.53 10.70
C GLY A 81 10.20 -0.09 9.94
N GLY A 82 10.13 -0.02 8.60
CA GLY A 82 11.22 0.34 7.69
C GLY A 82 11.37 -0.65 6.54
N LEU A 83 12.20 -0.30 5.55
CA LEU A 83 12.61 -1.23 4.49
C LEU A 83 13.78 -2.08 4.98
N PRO A 84 13.71 -3.42 4.96
CA PRO A 84 14.86 -4.28 5.16
C PRO A 84 15.98 -3.98 4.16
N MET A 85 17.22 -4.34 4.50
CA MET A 85 18.35 -4.21 3.58
C MET A 85 18.06 -4.97 2.26
N ASP A 86 18.54 -4.42 1.14
CA ASP A 86 18.38 -4.96 -0.21
C ASP A 86 16.93 -5.10 -0.71
N THR A 87 15.95 -4.52 0.00
CA THR A 87 14.57 -4.40 -0.48
C THR A 87 14.31 -3.06 -1.17
N GLY A 88 13.32 -3.03 -2.05
CA GLY A 88 12.84 -1.81 -2.68
C GLY A 88 11.33 -1.82 -2.88
N PHE A 89 10.81 -0.70 -3.39
CA PHE A 89 9.37 -0.54 -3.65
C PHE A 89 8.76 -1.63 -4.53
N LYS A 90 9.54 -2.27 -5.40
CA LYS A 90 9.05 -3.35 -6.27
C LYS A 90 8.81 -4.67 -5.54
N ASP A 91 9.32 -4.82 -4.32
CA ASP A 91 9.03 -5.97 -3.46
C ASP A 91 7.67 -5.82 -2.75
N ILE A 92 6.97 -4.71 -2.98
CA ILE A 92 5.62 -4.43 -2.50
C ILE A 92 4.76 -4.21 -3.75
N GLU A 93 3.99 -5.18 -4.20
CA GLU A 93 3.04 -4.98 -5.29
C GLU A 93 1.67 -4.57 -4.76
N VAL A 94 1.13 -3.46 -5.27
CA VAL A 94 -0.19 -2.96 -4.91
C VAL A 94 -1.13 -3.12 -6.11
N ASP A 95 -2.17 -3.93 -5.95
CA ASP A 95 -3.21 -4.07 -6.96
C ASP A 95 -4.26 -2.97 -6.79
N ALA A 96 -3.95 -1.75 -7.25
CA ALA A 96 -4.81 -0.59 -7.06
C ALA A 96 -6.09 -0.70 -7.92
N VAL A 97 -7.24 -0.85 -7.28
CA VAL A 97 -8.55 -0.98 -7.94
C VAL A 97 -9.40 0.25 -7.62
N PRO A 98 -9.59 1.19 -8.56
CA PRO A 98 -10.42 2.37 -8.34
C PRO A 98 -11.83 2.02 -7.82
N GLY A 99 -12.30 2.76 -6.83
CA GLY A 99 -13.61 2.56 -6.22
C GLY A 99 -13.70 1.44 -5.18
N GLN A 100 -12.65 0.64 -4.99
CA GLN A 100 -12.55 -0.28 -3.85
C GLN A 100 -11.88 0.39 -2.65
N ALA A 101 -12.43 0.16 -1.45
CA ALA A 101 -11.88 0.70 -0.22
C ALA A 101 -10.55 0.06 0.19
N ALA A 102 -10.38 -1.23 -0.15
CA ALA A 102 -9.20 -2.02 0.16
C ALA A 102 -8.63 -2.66 -1.11
N TRP A 103 -7.32 -2.68 -1.21
CA TRP A 103 -6.52 -3.17 -2.33
C TRP A 103 -5.61 -4.30 -1.85
N PRO A 104 -5.52 -5.41 -2.59
CA PRO A 104 -4.55 -6.46 -2.32
C PRO A 104 -3.13 -5.91 -2.36
N VAL A 105 -2.32 -6.26 -1.37
CA VAL A 105 -0.89 -5.98 -1.34
C VAL A 105 -0.14 -7.30 -1.27
N ARG A 106 0.73 -7.56 -2.26
CA ARG A 106 1.63 -8.71 -2.26
C ARG A 106 3.03 -8.26 -1.87
N LEU A 107 3.63 -9.01 -0.96
CA LEU A 107 5.01 -8.80 -0.53
C LEU A 107 5.90 -9.86 -1.17
N HIS A 108 7.14 -9.50 -1.44
CA HIS A 108 8.13 -10.39 -2.04
C HIS A 108 9.43 -10.38 -1.25
N GLY A 109 10.24 -11.43 -1.39
CA GLY A 109 11.60 -11.47 -0.87
C GLY A 109 11.66 -11.42 0.67
N GLU A 110 12.42 -10.46 1.21
CA GLU A 110 12.53 -10.26 2.66
C GLU A 110 11.20 -9.80 3.30
N LEU A 111 10.38 -9.03 2.58
CA LEU A 111 9.09 -8.56 3.09
C LEU A 111 8.05 -9.68 3.16
N GLU A 112 8.10 -10.63 2.22
CA GLU A 112 7.29 -11.85 2.27
C GLU A 112 7.66 -12.71 3.48
N ARG A 113 8.96 -12.88 3.75
CA ARG A 113 9.43 -13.59 4.94
C ARG A 113 9.03 -12.89 6.23
N TRP A 114 9.15 -11.57 6.29
CA TRP A 114 8.67 -10.79 7.42
C TRP A 114 7.18 -11.07 7.69
N ALA A 115 6.33 -11.06 6.66
CA ALA A 115 4.90 -11.33 6.83
C ALA A 115 4.62 -12.76 7.32
N ALA A 116 5.35 -13.75 6.79
CA ALA A 116 5.25 -15.14 7.23
C ALA A 116 5.66 -15.32 8.70
N ASP A 117 6.78 -14.70 9.12
CA ASP A 117 7.27 -14.78 10.50
C ASP A 117 6.30 -14.16 11.52
N HIS A 118 5.50 -13.17 11.08
CA HIS A 118 4.48 -12.52 11.90
C HIS A 118 3.09 -13.12 11.72
N SER A 119 2.91 -14.12 10.85
CA SER A 119 1.60 -14.71 10.50
C SER A 119 0.57 -13.66 10.05
N VAL A 120 0.99 -12.71 9.21
CA VAL A 120 0.13 -11.61 8.72
C VAL A 120 0.01 -11.60 7.20
N GLU A 121 -1.10 -11.03 6.72
CA GLU A 121 -1.24 -10.53 5.35
C GLU A 121 -1.25 -9.00 5.34
N MET A 122 -1.00 -8.42 4.16
CA MET A 122 -1.01 -6.98 3.96
C MET A 122 -2.18 -6.56 3.09
N VAL A 123 -2.91 -5.55 3.55
CA VAL A 123 -3.98 -4.89 2.79
C VAL A 123 -3.77 -3.38 2.89
N GLY A 124 -4.08 -2.65 1.83
CA GLY A 124 -3.96 -1.20 1.84
C GLY A 124 -5.11 -0.54 1.10
N GLY A 125 -5.07 0.78 1.02
CA GLY A 125 -6.07 1.53 0.29
C GLY A 125 -5.71 3.00 0.27
N ALA A 126 -6.40 3.77 -0.56
CA ALA A 126 -6.24 5.21 -0.61
C ALA A 126 -7.57 5.91 -0.84
N HIS A 127 -7.67 7.12 -0.31
CA HIS A 127 -8.80 8.00 -0.51
C HIS A 127 -8.33 9.42 -0.84
N GLU A 128 -8.82 9.97 -1.94
CA GLU A 128 -8.65 11.39 -2.26
C GLU A 128 -9.39 12.26 -1.24
N LEU A 129 -8.68 13.24 -0.69
CA LEU A 129 -9.20 14.14 0.35
C LEU A 129 -9.61 15.52 -0.19
N GLY A 130 -9.44 15.76 -1.50
CA GLY A 130 -9.50 17.09 -2.11
C GLY A 130 -8.11 17.75 -2.19
N ASP A 131 -8.04 18.91 -2.85
CA ASP A 131 -6.81 19.72 -3.00
C ASP A 131 -5.59 18.95 -3.51
N ASP A 132 -5.80 17.99 -4.41
CA ASP A 132 -4.75 17.09 -4.93
C ASP A 132 -4.02 16.30 -3.83
N MET A 133 -4.70 15.99 -2.73
CA MET A 133 -4.17 15.16 -1.65
C MET A 133 -4.86 13.79 -1.64
N ALA A 134 -4.09 12.74 -1.35
CA ALA A 134 -4.62 11.41 -1.06
C ALA A 134 -4.08 10.89 0.27
N ALA A 135 -4.97 10.42 1.14
CA ALA A 135 -4.58 9.63 2.30
C ALA A 135 -4.50 8.17 1.88
N ALA A 136 -3.32 7.58 2.01
CA ALA A 136 -3.08 6.17 1.80
C ALA A 136 -2.81 5.47 3.14
N TRP A 137 -3.21 4.22 3.21
CA TRP A 137 -3.04 3.40 4.40
C TRP A 137 -2.64 1.98 4.00
N ALA A 138 -1.96 1.30 4.92
CA ALA A 138 -1.69 -0.13 4.86
C ALA A 138 -1.77 -0.73 6.27
N VAL A 139 -2.23 -1.97 6.35
CA VAL A 139 -2.43 -2.69 7.61
C VAL A 139 -1.91 -4.11 7.46
N ALA A 140 -1.05 -4.52 8.40
CA ALA A 140 -0.70 -5.91 8.62
C ALA A 140 -1.76 -6.53 9.53
N ARG A 141 -2.47 -7.54 9.01
CA ARG A 141 -3.55 -8.21 9.74
C ARG A 141 -3.41 -9.72 9.73
N THR A 142 -4.01 -10.38 10.70
CA THR A 142 -4.20 -11.84 10.64
C THR A 142 -5.01 -12.17 9.38
N PRO A 143 -4.58 -13.16 8.57
CA PRO A 143 -5.35 -13.60 7.42
C PRO A 143 -6.74 -14.08 7.85
N ASP A 144 -7.74 -13.80 7.03
CA ASP A 144 -9.07 -14.37 7.23
C ASP A 144 -8.96 -15.90 7.16
N GLU A 145 -9.58 -16.62 8.11
CA GLU A 145 -9.66 -18.09 7.99
C GLU A 145 -10.40 -18.42 6.69
N PRO A 146 -9.88 -19.33 5.84
CA PRO A 146 -10.59 -19.73 4.65
C PRO A 146 -11.95 -20.30 5.08
N GLU A 147 -13.04 -19.67 4.63
CA GLU A 147 -14.40 -20.14 4.91
C GLU A 147 -14.52 -21.62 4.51
N GLY A 148 -14.51 -22.50 5.51
CA GLY A 148 -14.97 -23.89 5.47
C GLY A 148 -14.76 -24.65 4.15
N GLY A 149 -13.52 -24.97 3.80
CA GLY A 149 -13.24 -26.10 2.92
C GLY A 149 -13.63 -27.40 3.64
N THR A 150 -14.88 -27.83 3.51
CA THR A 150 -15.30 -29.17 3.93
C THR A 150 -14.72 -30.18 2.94
N PRO A 151 -14.02 -31.25 3.38
CA PRO A 151 -13.59 -32.34 2.49
C PRO A 151 -14.75 -33.12 1.87
#